data_AF-A0A5C7V3J4-F1
#
_entry.id   AF-A0A5C7V3J4-F1
#
_cell.length_a   1.000
_cell.length_b   1.000
_cell.length_c   1.000
_cell.angle_alpha   90.00
_cell.angle_beta   90.00
_cell.angle_gamma   90.00
#
_symmetry.space_group_name_H-M   'P 1'
#
loop_
_entity.id
_entity.type
_entity.pdbx_description
1 polymer ?
#
loop_
_entity_poly.entity_id
_entity_poly.type
_entity_poly.pdbx_seq_one_letter_code
_entity_poly.pdbx_strand_id
1 'polypeptide(L)'
;MKVMQVLIVIVFLFLFHGSVYGTAIVFTGFQCLNAINPQDTSVSNTPIQSRFEVVEDVGEGMFRLNLTGGIPRIVNNNQNICIDNVTALGYSGIAEVDGLPAPLQSIDATAYFSGKDLVIVINSLFTDLSARRDSFASFFSTSNIFAITNTLFFEFNSLTFSFRLNKLIHNRGYTQTTSGSTNFIPFLETVLPSFNDIPRDKPRILTPISSIDYVLE
;
A
#
# COMPACT_ATOMS: atom_id res chain seq x y z
N MET A 1 28.53 4.81 52.36
CA MET A 1 27.64 5.87 51.80
C MET A 1 27.89 6.16 50.33
N LYS A 2 29.14 6.34 49.86
CA LYS A 2 29.44 6.66 48.44
C LYS A 2 29.00 5.58 47.43
N VAL A 3 29.15 4.29 47.76
CA VAL A 3 28.77 3.17 46.86
C VAL A 3 27.24 3.11 46.63
N MET A 4 26.46 3.43 47.66
CA MET A 4 24.99 3.43 47.59
C MET A 4 24.46 4.60 46.75
N GLN A 5 25.14 5.76 46.79
CA GLN A 5 24.82 6.91 45.94
C GLN A 5 25.12 6.64 44.46
N VAL A 6 26.23 5.96 44.16
CA VAL A 6 26.57 5.55 42.78
C VAL A 6 25.54 4.57 42.21
N LEU A 7 25.06 3.62 43.02
CA LEU A 7 24.04 2.66 42.60
C LEU A 7 22.70 3.34 42.27
N ILE A 8 22.29 4.33 43.07
CA ILE A 8 21.06 5.10 42.84
C ILE A 8 21.14 5.90 41.53
N VAL A 9 22.30 6.50 41.22
CA VAL A 9 22.51 7.23 39.96
C VAL A 9 22.46 6.29 38.76
N ILE A 10 23.03 5.08 38.86
CA ILE A 10 22.97 4.08 37.79
C ILE A 10 21.52 3.62 37.54
N VAL A 11 20.76 3.34 38.60
CA VAL A 11 19.34 2.93 38.48
C VAL A 11 18.49 4.04 37.86
N PHE A 12 18.75 5.30 38.21
CA PHE A 12 18.07 6.45 37.59
C PHE A 12 18.42 6.62 36.12
N LEU A 13 19.67 6.36 35.71
CA LEU A 13 20.08 6.41 34.30
C LEU A 13 19.39 5.34 33.44
N PHE A 14 19.10 4.16 33.98
CA PHE A 14 18.34 3.12 33.26
C PHE A 14 16.84 3.45 33.11
N LEU A 15 16.27 4.26 34.01
CA LEU A 15 14.86 4.67 33.95
C LEU A 15 14.57 5.75 32.89
N PHE A 16 15.62 6.42 32.37
CA PHE A 16 15.51 7.44 31.33
C PHE A 16 15.92 6.95 29.94
N HIS A 17 15.94 5.64 29.69
CA HIS A 17 15.89 5.13 28.32
C HIS A 17 14.48 5.40 27.79
N GLY A 18 14.30 6.58 27.21
CA GLY A 18 13.08 6.96 26.49
C GLY A 18 12.76 5.87 25.48
N SER A 19 11.59 5.25 25.65
CA SER A 19 11.04 4.36 24.65
C SER A 19 10.75 5.22 23.41
N VAL A 20 11.59 5.06 22.39
CA VAL A 20 11.27 5.52 21.04
C VAL A 20 10.16 4.60 20.55
N TYR A 21 8.92 4.97 20.88
CA TYR A 21 7.74 4.37 20.26
C TYR A 21 7.67 4.96 18.86
N GLY A 22 8.26 4.25 17.89
CA GLY A 22 7.97 4.53 16.50
C GLY A 22 6.49 4.28 16.26
N THR A 23 5.77 5.36 15.95
CA THR A 23 4.33 5.30 15.64
C THR A 23 4.12 5.00 14.17
N ALA A 24 5.17 5.08 13.35
CA ALA A 24 5.08 4.77 11.94
C ALA A 24 6.42 4.38 11.31
N ILE A 25 6.33 3.84 10.10
CA ILE A 25 7.47 3.69 9.20
C ILE A 25 7.22 4.49 7.92
N VAL A 26 8.24 5.21 7.45
CA VAL A 26 8.09 6.16 6.35
C VAL A 26 9.18 5.98 5.29
N PHE A 27 8.76 5.98 4.03
CA PHE A 27 9.63 6.06 2.86
C PHE A 27 9.27 7.30 2.04
N THR A 28 10.24 8.19 1.82
CA THR A 28 10.05 9.41 1.03
C THR A 28 10.49 9.18 -0.41
N GLY A 29 9.69 9.63 -1.36
CA GLY A 29 10.00 9.55 -2.79
C GLY A 29 9.15 10.51 -3.62
N PHE A 30 8.97 10.16 -4.89
CA PHE A 30 8.14 10.93 -5.82
C PHE A 30 7.00 10.08 -6.34
N GLN A 31 5.84 10.70 -6.56
CA GLN A 31 4.65 10.01 -7.06
C GLN A 31 4.87 9.48 -8.48
N CYS A 32 4.31 8.33 -8.84
CA CYS A 32 4.34 7.79 -10.20
C CYS A 32 3.59 8.70 -11.19
N LEU A 33 4.17 8.94 -12.37
CA LEU A 33 3.57 9.74 -13.43
C LEU A 33 2.31 9.08 -14.02
N ASN A 34 2.35 7.76 -14.23
CA ASN A 34 1.24 6.98 -14.74
C ASN A 34 0.93 5.80 -13.82
N ALA A 35 -0.02 5.98 -12.92
CA ALA A 35 -0.41 4.93 -11.98
C ALA A 35 -1.17 3.75 -12.64
N ILE A 36 -1.69 3.91 -13.86
CA ILE A 36 -2.49 2.86 -14.52
C ILE A 36 -1.58 1.80 -15.15
N ASN A 37 -0.41 2.19 -15.65
CA ASN A 37 0.54 1.25 -16.25
C ASN A 37 1.51 0.70 -15.17
N PRO A 38 1.39 -0.58 -14.74
CA PRO A 38 2.23 -1.13 -13.67
C PRO A 38 3.71 -1.27 -14.06
N GLN A 39 4.05 -1.19 -15.35
CA GLN A 39 5.43 -1.24 -15.83
C GLN A 39 6.09 0.14 -15.92
N ASP A 40 5.31 1.21 -15.77
CA ASP A 40 5.83 2.57 -15.79
C ASP A 40 6.25 3.00 -14.38
N THR A 41 7.55 3.22 -14.22
CA THR A 41 8.17 3.75 -12.98
C THR A 41 8.62 5.20 -13.12
N SER A 42 8.18 5.91 -14.16
CA SER A 42 8.47 7.32 -14.35
C SER A 42 7.96 8.12 -13.15
N VAL A 43 8.84 8.94 -12.58
CA VAL A 43 8.50 9.82 -11.48
C VAL A 43 7.83 11.09 -11.99
N SER A 44 6.84 11.57 -11.26
CA SER A 44 6.41 12.96 -11.33
C SER A 44 7.35 13.85 -10.49
N ASN A 45 7.21 15.17 -10.60
CA ASN A 45 7.94 16.12 -9.75
C ASN A 45 7.24 16.37 -8.40
N THR A 46 6.24 15.56 -8.05
CA THR A 46 5.47 15.70 -6.80
C THR A 46 6.09 14.82 -5.72
N PRO A 47 6.68 15.40 -4.66
CA PRO A 47 7.18 14.62 -3.52
C PRO A 47 6.01 14.03 -2.74
N ILE A 48 6.17 12.79 -2.27
CA ILE A 48 5.16 12.07 -1.49
C ILE A 48 5.85 11.09 -0.54
N GLN A 49 5.16 10.73 0.53
CA GLN A 49 5.64 9.75 1.51
C GLN A 49 4.72 8.54 1.53
N SER A 50 5.30 7.35 1.41
CA SER A 50 4.66 6.10 1.79
C SER A 50 4.78 5.98 3.30
N ARG A 51 3.67 6.19 4.02
CA ARG A 51 3.65 6.19 5.48
C ARG A 51 2.70 5.11 5.98
N PHE A 52 3.23 4.19 6.77
CA PHE A 52 2.45 3.21 7.51
C PHE A 52 2.42 3.61 8.98
N GLU A 53 1.27 4.09 9.45
CA GLU A 53 1.07 4.54 10.83
C GLU A 53 0.33 3.49 11.65
N VAL A 54 0.79 3.22 12.86
CA VAL A 54 0.17 2.26 13.78
C VAL A 54 -1.13 2.85 14.32
N VAL A 55 -2.24 2.18 14.02
CA VAL A 55 -3.57 2.50 14.56
C VAL A 55 -3.85 1.71 15.82
N GLU A 56 -3.48 0.43 15.82
CA GLU A 56 -3.76 -0.50 16.93
C GLU A 56 -2.67 -1.57 17.02
N ASP A 57 -2.17 -1.81 18.23
CA ASP A 57 -1.40 -3.02 18.58
C ASP A 57 -2.40 -4.09 19.04
N VAL A 58 -2.53 -5.14 18.24
CA VAL A 58 -3.47 -6.24 18.48
C VAL A 58 -2.86 -7.30 19.42
N GLY A 59 -1.54 -7.23 19.66
CA GLY A 59 -0.78 -8.23 20.39
C GLY A 59 -0.19 -9.31 19.48
N GLU A 60 0.68 -10.15 20.05
CA GLU A 60 1.35 -11.25 19.35
C GLU A 60 2.13 -10.82 18.08
N GLY A 61 2.58 -9.56 18.04
CA GLY A 61 3.28 -8.98 16.90
C GLY A 61 2.36 -8.54 15.75
N MET A 62 1.03 -8.59 15.93
CA MET A 62 0.06 -8.12 14.94
C MET A 62 -0.30 -6.65 15.16
N PHE A 63 -0.35 -5.88 14.07
CA PHE A 63 -0.69 -4.46 14.10
C PHE A 63 -1.73 -4.13 13.03
N ARG A 64 -2.65 -3.22 13.36
CA ARG A 64 -3.44 -2.51 12.35
C ARG A 64 -2.76 -1.20 12.04
N LEU A 65 -2.57 -0.97 10.75
CA LEU A 65 -1.87 0.18 10.23
C LEU A 65 -2.82 0.99 9.34
N ASN A 66 -2.53 2.27 9.21
CA ASN A 66 -3.12 3.14 8.19
C ASN A 66 -2.02 3.52 7.20
N LEU A 67 -2.21 3.19 5.93
CA LEU A 67 -1.32 3.57 4.85
C LEU A 67 -1.78 4.90 4.26
N THR A 68 -0.88 5.88 4.21
CA THR A 68 -1.06 7.13 3.47
C THR A 68 0.00 7.29 2.38
N GLY A 69 -0.35 8.03 1.32
CA GLY A 69 0.54 8.36 0.21
C GLY A 69 0.90 7.22 -0.76
N GLY A 70 0.63 5.96 -0.44
CA GLY A 70 0.76 4.82 -1.36
C GLY A 70 2.01 3.98 -1.13
N ILE A 71 2.34 3.07 -2.05
CA ILE A 71 3.51 2.17 -1.91
C ILE A 71 4.51 2.35 -3.06
N PRO A 72 5.80 2.05 -2.85
CA PRO A 72 6.79 2.07 -3.93
C PRO A 72 6.44 1.03 -4.99
N ARG A 73 6.41 1.47 -6.25
CA ARG A 73 6.26 0.64 -7.42
C ARG A 73 7.60 0.02 -7.78
N ILE A 74 7.61 -1.30 -7.88
CA ILE A 74 8.79 -2.09 -8.20
C ILE A 74 8.55 -2.77 -9.55
N VAL A 75 9.48 -2.59 -10.48
CA VAL A 75 9.52 -3.33 -11.74
C VAL A 75 10.84 -4.08 -11.79
N ASN A 76 10.78 -5.38 -12.03
CA ASN A 76 11.98 -6.22 -12.12
C ASN A 76 12.92 -5.65 -13.20
N ASN A 77 14.22 -5.59 -12.90
CA ASN A 77 15.26 -5.02 -13.77
C ASN A 77 15.22 -3.48 -13.96
N ASN A 78 14.44 -2.75 -13.15
CA ASN A 78 14.41 -1.30 -13.15
C ASN A 78 14.90 -0.74 -11.80
N GLN A 79 15.77 0.27 -11.84
CA GLN A 79 16.28 0.95 -10.64
C GLN A 79 15.39 2.11 -10.19
N ASN A 80 14.57 2.64 -11.11
CA ASN A 80 13.68 3.75 -10.83
C ASN A 80 12.51 3.27 -9.98
N ILE A 81 12.28 3.99 -8.89
CA ILE A 81 11.17 3.77 -7.96
C ILE A 81 10.34 5.04 -7.94
N CYS A 82 9.03 4.87 -8.05
CA CYS A 82 8.04 5.91 -7.80
C CYS A 82 7.02 5.38 -6.80
N ILE A 83 6.30 6.27 -6.11
CA ILE A 83 5.25 5.89 -5.16
C ILE A 83 3.90 5.91 -5.89
N ASP A 84 3.24 4.76 -5.92
CA ASP A 84 1.91 4.61 -6.48
C ASP A 84 0.87 4.86 -5.40
N ASN A 85 0.19 6.00 -5.49
CA ASN A 85 -0.89 6.39 -4.58
C ASN A 85 -2.28 6.05 -5.12
N VAL A 86 -2.43 5.72 -6.40
CA VAL A 86 -3.74 5.51 -7.01
C VAL A 86 -4.16 4.05 -6.88
N THR A 87 -3.33 3.11 -7.32
CA THR A 87 -3.71 1.70 -7.27
C THR A 87 -3.47 1.10 -5.89
N ALA A 88 -2.51 1.64 -5.14
CA ALA A 88 -2.21 1.17 -3.78
C ALA A 88 -3.25 1.57 -2.74
N LEU A 89 -3.86 2.76 -2.88
CA LEU A 89 -4.95 3.23 -2.00
C LEU A 89 -6.31 2.90 -2.59
N GLY A 90 -6.47 3.01 -3.91
CA GLY A 90 -7.73 2.73 -4.58
C GLY A 90 -8.81 3.78 -4.35
N TYR A 91 -10.06 3.34 -4.51
CA TYR A 91 -11.27 4.15 -4.50
C TYR A 91 -12.30 3.54 -3.57
N SER A 92 -13.16 4.39 -3.02
CA SER A 92 -14.33 3.99 -2.25
C SER A 92 -15.54 4.83 -2.66
N GLY A 93 -16.72 4.27 -2.49
CA GLY A 93 -17.98 4.97 -2.73
C GLY A 93 -19.14 3.99 -2.85
N ILE A 94 -20.28 4.37 -2.27
CA ILE A 94 -21.55 3.67 -2.43
C ILE A 94 -22.31 4.36 -3.56
N ALA A 95 -22.59 3.67 -4.66
CA ALA A 95 -23.17 4.29 -5.85
C ALA A 95 -24.48 5.05 -5.58
N GLU A 96 -25.32 4.54 -4.67
CA GLU A 96 -26.61 5.13 -4.30
C GLU A 96 -26.47 6.39 -3.43
N VAL A 97 -25.33 6.57 -2.75
CA VAL A 97 -25.10 7.64 -1.77
C VAL A 97 -24.12 8.67 -2.31
N ASP A 98 -22.95 8.20 -2.75
CA ASP A 98 -21.81 9.01 -3.15
C ASP A 98 -21.74 9.22 -4.67
N GLY A 99 -22.50 8.43 -5.44
CA GLY A 99 -22.45 8.43 -6.90
C GLY A 99 -21.20 7.72 -7.41
N LEU A 100 -20.28 8.47 -8.05
CA LEU A 100 -19.05 7.88 -8.59
C LEU A 100 -18.01 7.62 -7.48
N PRO A 101 -17.26 6.51 -7.54
CA PRO A 101 -16.21 6.23 -6.56
C PRO A 101 -15.17 7.35 -6.48
N ALA A 102 -14.83 7.76 -5.26
CA ALA A 102 -13.83 8.78 -4.96
C ALA A 102 -12.48 8.15 -4.59
N PRO A 103 -11.35 8.77 -4.96
CA PRO A 103 -10.03 8.27 -4.57
C PRO A 103 -9.82 8.38 -3.06
N LEU A 104 -9.26 7.32 -2.46
CA LEU A 104 -8.93 7.30 -1.05
C LEU A 104 -7.63 8.07 -0.78
N GLN A 105 -7.60 8.79 0.35
CA GLN A 105 -6.38 9.44 0.85
C GLN A 105 -5.55 8.52 1.76
N SER A 106 -6.20 7.49 2.32
CA SER A 106 -5.58 6.50 3.17
C SER A 106 -6.32 5.16 3.09
N ILE A 107 -5.67 4.08 3.48
CA ILE A 107 -6.28 2.74 3.51
C ILE A 107 -5.76 1.91 4.69
N ASP A 108 -6.65 1.11 5.27
CA ASP A 108 -6.29 0.17 6.31
C ASP A 108 -5.33 -0.92 5.78
N ALA A 109 -4.32 -1.23 6.59
CA ALA A 109 -3.37 -2.30 6.34
C ALA A 109 -3.20 -3.14 7.61
N THR A 110 -2.80 -4.39 7.43
CA THR A 110 -2.51 -5.31 8.54
C THR A 110 -1.04 -5.71 8.49
N ALA A 111 -0.38 -5.73 9.63
CA ALA A 111 1.01 -6.12 9.73
C ALA A 111 1.26 -7.19 10.76
N TYR A 112 2.32 -7.97 10.53
CA TYR A 112 2.88 -8.91 11.48
C TYR A 112 4.39 -8.67 11.59
N PHE A 113 4.88 -8.48 12.81
CA PHE A 113 6.28 -8.29 13.12
C PHE A 113 6.79 -9.39 14.05
N SER A 114 7.78 -10.15 13.57
CA SER A 114 8.39 -11.25 14.33
C SER A 114 9.56 -10.81 15.23
N GLY A 115 9.90 -9.52 15.24
CA GLY A 115 11.13 -8.99 15.84
C GLY A 115 12.29 -8.85 14.85
N LYS A 116 12.23 -9.53 13.70
CA LYS A 116 13.20 -9.42 12.61
C LYS A 116 12.54 -9.11 11.28
N ASP A 117 11.48 -9.85 10.95
CA ASP A 117 10.77 -9.70 9.69
C ASP A 117 9.44 -8.99 9.95
N LEU A 118 9.14 -7.99 9.12
CA LEU A 118 7.87 -7.29 9.13
C LEU A 118 7.14 -7.59 7.82
N VAL A 119 5.92 -8.10 7.91
CA VAL A 119 5.05 -8.37 6.77
C VAL A 119 3.86 -7.45 6.84
N ILE A 120 3.57 -6.71 5.76
CA ILE A 120 2.41 -5.81 5.67
C ILE A 120 1.53 -6.24 4.50
N VAL A 121 0.23 -6.35 4.74
CA VAL A 121 -0.78 -6.68 3.73
C VAL A 121 -1.72 -5.49 3.57
N ILE A 122 -1.91 -5.06 2.32
CA ILE A 122 -2.82 -3.98 1.93
C ILE A 122 -3.76 -4.51 0.85
N ASN A 123 -5.05 -4.20 0.97
CA ASN A 123 -6.07 -4.57 -0.01
C ASN A 123 -6.78 -3.33 -0.51
N SER A 124 -6.64 -3.00 -1.78
CA SER A 124 -7.26 -1.83 -2.41
C SER A 124 -8.20 -2.22 -3.55
N LEU A 125 -9.13 -1.32 -3.86
CA LEU A 125 -10.04 -1.44 -4.99
C LEU A 125 -9.75 -0.33 -6.00
N PHE A 126 -9.30 -0.68 -7.20
CA PHE A 126 -9.10 0.27 -8.29
C PHE A 126 -10.25 0.19 -9.30
N THR A 127 -10.73 1.33 -9.78
CA THR A 127 -11.79 1.39 -10.78
C THR A 127 -11.52 2.48 -11.82
N ASP A 128 -11.92 2.22 -13.06
CA ASP A 128 -11.84 3.18 -14.17
C ASP A 128 -13.06 4.12 -14.25
N LEU A 129 -14.09 3.90 -13.42
CA LEU A 129 -15.32 4.69 -13.38
C LEU A 129 -15.10 6.16 -12.97
N SER A 130 -14.07 6.42 -12.16
CA SER A 130 -13.73 7.75 -11.65
C SER A 130 -12.86 8.57 -12.61
N ALA A 131 -12.24 7.94 -13.62
CA ALA A 131 -11.20 8.54 -14.46
C ALA A 131 -11.74 9.27 -15.71
N ARG A 132 -13.01 9.07 -16.10
CA ARG A 132 -13.60 9.67 -17.31
C ARG A 132 -14.42 10.91 -16.98
N ARG A 133 -13.73 11.97 -16.56
CA ARG A 133 -14.29 13.32 -16.29
C ARG A 133 -14.50 14.15 -17.56
N ASP A 134 -14.72 13.52 -18.72
CA ASP A 134 -15.12 14.23 -19.94
C ASP A 134 -16.64 14.31 -20.00
N SER A 135 -17.13 15.54 -20.01
CA SER A 135 -18.49 16.00 -19.72
C SER A 135 -19.61 15.53 -20.67
N PHE A 136 -19.44 14.43 -21.40
CA PHE A 136 -20.40 13.96 -22.42
C PHE A 136 -20.62 12.44 -22.49
N ALA A 137 -20.02 11.62 -21.62
CA ALA A 137 -20.22 10.17 -21.67
C ALA A 137 -21.45 9.74 -20.84
N SER A 138 -22.66 9.93 -21.36
CA SER A 138 -23.93 9.53 -20.75
C SER A 138 -24.24 8.02 -20.81
N PHE A 139 -23.27 7.15 -21.13
CA PHE A 139 -23.48 5.70 -21.21
C PHE A 139 -22.22 4.95 -20.78
N PHE A 140 -22.19 4.43 -19.55
CA PHE A 140 -21.20 3.43 -19.14
C PHE A 140 -21.60 2.08 -19.74
N SER A 141 -20.91 1.62 -20.79
CA SER A 141 -21.16 0.30 -21.39
C SER A 141 -20.36 -0.83 -20.73
N THR A 142 -19.29 -0.48 -20.00
CA THR A 142 -18.40 -1.41 -19.29
C THR A 142 -17.80 -0.72 -18.07
N SER A 143 -17.75 -1.40 -16.92
CA SER A 143 -16.94 -0.97 -15.77
C SER A 143 -15.90 -2.02 -15.44
N ASN A 144 -14.68 -1.56 -15.17
CA ASN A 144 -13.60 -2.42 -14.71
C ASN A 144 -13.32 -2.12 -13.23
N ILE A 145 -13.43 -3.15 -12.40
CA ILE A 145 -13.08 -3.07 -10.99
C ILE A 145 -11.98 -4.08 -10.72
N PHE A 146 -10.88 -3.62 -10.14
CA PHE A 146 -9.73 -4.45 -9.82
C PHE A 146 -9.53 -4.49 -8.31
N ALA A 147 -9.60 -5.68 -7.74
CA ALA A 147 -9.15 -5.91 -6.37
C ALA A 147 -7.65 -6.14 -6.38
N ILE A 148 -6.88 -5.36 -5.64
CA ILE A 148 -5.43 -5.44 -5.61
C ILE A 148 -5.00 -5.75 -4.19
N THR A 149 -4.22 -6.82 -4.03
CA THR A 149 -3.59 -7.17 -2.75
C THR A 149 -2.08 -7.01 -2.90
N ASN A 150 -1.49 -6.17 -2.07
CA ASN A 150 -0.05 -6.02 -1.97
C ASN A 150 0.44 -6.62 -0.65
N THR A 151 1.40 -7.53 -0.71
CA THR A 151 2.09 -8.07 0.47
C THR A 151 3.55 -7.66 0.43
N LEU A 152 3.95 -6.83 1.38
CA LEU A 152 5.30 -6.28 1.50
C LEU A 152 6.05 -7.05 2.58
N PHE A 153 7.29 -7.44 2.28
CA PHE A 153 8.18 -8.14 3.20
C PHE A 153 9.39 -7.28 3.48
N PHE A 154 9.55 -6.92 4.74
CA PHE A 154 10.61 -6.08 5.24
C PHE A 154 11.54 -6.86 6.16
N GLU A 155 12.81 -6.50 6.13
CA GLU A 155 13.81 -6.92 7.11
C GLU A 155 14.18 -5.73 8.00
N PHE A 156 14.07 -5.92 9.31
CA PHE A 156 14.42 -4.90 10.28
C PHE A 156 15.93 -4.81 10.48
N ASN A 157 16.48 -3.61 10.34
CA ASN A 157 17.87 -3.30 10.65
C ASN A 157 17.95 -2.57 12.00
N SER A 158 18.44 -3.27 13.02
CA SER A 158 18.57 -2.73 14.38
C SER A 158 19.64 -1.64 14.52
N LEU A 159 20.59 -1.54 13.58
CA LEU A 159 21.65 -0.52 13.64
C LEU A 159 21.13 0.86 13.19
N THR A 160 20.25 0.87 12.19
CA THR A 160 19.70 2.09 11.59
C THR A 160 18.25 2.36 11.99
N PHE A 161 17.65 1.47 12.80
CA PHE A 161 16.23 1.50 13.15
C PHE A 161 15.32 1.69 11.92
N SER A 162 15.60 0.91 10.87
CA SER A 162 14.92 1.01 9.58
C SER A 162 14.44 -0.35 9.10
N PHE A 163 13.39 -0.34 8.27
CA PHE A 163 12.83 -1.53 7.64
C PHE A 163 13.18 -1.52 6.16
N ARG A 164 13.98 -2.48 5.71
CA ARG A 164 14.33 -2.63 4.30
C ARG A 164 13.30 -3.49 3.60
N LEU A 165 12.67 -2.97 2.54
CA LEU A 165 11.77 -3.75 1.70
C LEU A 165 12.57 -4.72 0.83
N ASN A 166 12.49 -6.01 1.12
CA ASN A 166 13.19 -7.06 0.39
C ASN A 166 12.36 -7.65 -0.75
N LYS A 167 11.03 -7.68 -0.59
CA LYS A 167 10.14 -8.34 -1.53
C LYS A 167 8.73 -7.74 -1.46
N LEU A 168 8.09 -7.66 -2.62
CA LEU A 168 6.68 -7.31 -2.75
C LEU A 168 5.98 -8.38 -3.58
N ILE A 169 4.86 -8.91 -3.08
CA ILE A 169 3.96 -9.77 -3.84
C ILE A 169 2.75 -8.92 -4.24
N HIS A 170 2.57 -8.76 -5.54
CA HIS A 170 1.45 -8.03 -6.10
C HIS A 170 0.45 -9.03 -6.70
N ASN A 171 -0.76 -9.02 -6.17
CA ASN A 171 -1.88 -9.83 -6.63
C ASN A 171 -3.00 -8.93 -7.11
N ARG A 172 -3.65 -9.34 -8.20
CA ARG A 172 -4.79 -8.63 -8.77
C ARG A 172 -5.94 -9.62 -8.99
N GLY A 173 -7.15 -9.11 -8.79
CA GLY A 173 -8.42 -9.71 -9.14
C GLY A 173 -9.14 -8.76 -10.09
N TYR A 174 -9.99 -9.29 -10.95
CA TYR A 174 -10.72 -8.49 -11.94
C TYR A 174 -12.19 -8.83 -11.89
N THR A 175 -13.02 -7.80 -11.81
CA THR A 175 -14.44 -7.91 -12.03
C THR A 175 -14.80 -7.06 -13.24
N GLN A 176 -15.41 -7.70 -14.23
CA GLN A 176 -15.94 -7.03 -15.41
C GLN A 176 -17.45 -7.07 -15.36
N THR A 177 -18.06 -5.92 -15.64
CA THR A 177 -19.48 -5.84 -15.97
C THR A 177 -19.63 -5.33 -17.39
N THR A 178 -20.46 -6.02 -18.18
CA THR A 178 -20.84 -5.60 -19.53
C THR A 178 -22.36 -5.41 -19.56
N SER A 179 -22.82 -4.22 -19.94
CA SER A 179 -24.24 -3.99 -20.21
C SER A 179 -24.48 -4.12 -21.71
N GLY A 180 -25.35 -5.05 -22.13
CA GLY A 180 -25.85 -5.09 -23.50
C GLY A 180 -26.78 -3.91 -23.78
N SER A 181 -26.68 -3.29 -24.96
CA SER A 181 -27.52 -2.14 -25.39
C SER A 181 -29.02 -2.46 -25.56
N THR A 182 -29.47 -3.64 -25.14
CA THR A 182 -30.86 -4.09 -25.22
C THR A 182 -31.28 -4.65 -23.88
N ASN A 183 -32.42 -4.18 -23.36
CA ASN A 183 -33.02 -4.49 -22.05
C ASN A 183 -33.39 -5.99 -21.82
N PHE A 184 -32.79 -6.93 -22.56
CA PHE A 184 -33.13 -8.35 -22.54
C PHE A 184 -31.96 -9.29 -22.20
N ILE A 185 -30.74 -8.78 -22.03
CA ILE A 185 -29.60 -9.58 -21.54
C ILE A 185 -29.44 -9.29 -20.04
N PRO A 186 -29.57 -10.29 -19.15
CA PRO A 186 -29.38 -10.08 -17.72
C PRO A 186 -27.96 -9.57 -17.43
N PHE A 187 -27.84 -8.79 -16.35
CA PHE A 187 -26.56 -8.32 -15.83
C PHE A 187 -25.57 -9.49 -15.68
N LEU A 188 -24.45 -9.43 -16.40
CA LEU A 188 -23.40 -10.44 -16.33
C LEU A 188 -22.24 -9.85 -15.54
N GLU A 189 -22.20 -10.16 -14.24
CA GLU A 189 -21.04 -9.94 -13.40
C GLU A 189 -20.07 -11.11 -13.59
N THR A 190 -18.87 -10.81 -14.06
CA THR A 190 -17.82 -11.83 -14.15
C THR A 190 -16.73 -11.48 -13.15
N VAL A 191 -16.71 -12.18 -12.02
CA VAL A 191 -15.60 -12.12 -11.05
C VAL A 191 -14.56 -13.13 -11.48
N LEU A 192 -13.42 -12.67 -11.96
CA LEU A 192 -12.29 -13.51 -12.38
C LEU A 192 -11.05 -13.14 -11.55
N PRO A 193 -10.39 -14.09 -10.90
CA PRO A 193 -9.05 -13.83 -10.37
C PRO A 193 -8.13 -13.50 -11.57
N SER A 194 -7.63 -12.27 -11.67
CA SER A 194 -6.87 -11.78 -12.83
C SER A 194 -5.54 -11.26 -12.37
N PHE A 195 -4.55 -12.09 -12.62
CA PHE A 195 -3.17 -11.83 -12.28
C PHE A 195 -2.58 -10.54 -12.95
N ASN A 196 -2.87 -10.29 -14.25
CA ASN A 196 -2.26 -9.38 -15.25
C ASN A 196 -3.00 -9.44 -16.60
N ASP A 197 -3.48 -8.29 -17.09
CA ASP A 197 -3.81 -7.82 -18.46
C ASP A 197 -4.54 -8.73 -19.47
N ILE A 198 -4.75 -10.01 -19.14
CA ILE A 198 -5.56 -11.03 -19.79
C ILE A 198 -6.29 -11.75 -18.63
N PRO A 199 -7.50 -12.29 -18.81
CA PRO A 199 -8.28 -13.01 -17.78
C PRO A 199 -7.63 -14.21 -17.05
N ARG A 200 -6.31 -14.42 -17.17
CA ARG A 200 -5.53 -15.46 -16.50
C ARG A 200 -4.13 -14.95 -16.23
N ASP A 201 -3.78 -14.79 -14.97
CA ASP A 201 -2.38 -14.52 -14.65
C ASP A 201 -2.05 -14.96 -13.21
N LYS A 202 -0.82 -14.75 -12.75
CA LYS A 202 -0.22 -15.32 -11.55
C LYS A 202 0.34 -14.19 -10.67
N PRO A 203 0.36 -14.37 -9.34
CA PRO A 203 1.06 -13.47 -8.41
C PRO A 203 2.41 -13.00 -8.94
N ARG A 204 2.61 -11.67 -9.03
CA ARG A 204 3.91 -11.09 -9.39
C ARG A 204 4.77 -11.00 -8.14
N ILE A 205 5.89 -11.71 -8.14
CA ILE A 205 6.94 -11.53 -7.14
C ILE A 205 7.90 -10.48 -7.66
N LEU A 206 7.95 -9.35 -6.97
CA LEU A 206 8.76 -8.19 -7.30
C LEU A 206 9.86 -8.03 -6.24
N THR A 207 11.10 -7.93 -6.70
CA THR A 207 12.27 -7.74 -5.83
C THR A 207 12.96 -6.44 -6.23
N PRO A 208 13.05 -5.46 -5.33
CA PRO A 208 13.69 -4.19 -5.66
C PRO A 208 15.19 -4.38 -5.85
N ILE A 209 15.75 -3.72 -6.86
CA ILE A 209 17.20 -3.70 -7.12
C ILE A 209 17.87 -2.60 -6.29
N SER A 210 17.17 -1.47 -6.14
CA SER A 210 17.55 -0.35 -5.29
C SER A 210 17.07 -0.58 -3.85
N SER A 211 17.85 -0.10 -2.88
CA SER A 211 17.46 -0.18 -1.46
C SER A 211 16.27 0.73 -1.21
N ILE A 212 15.21 0.17 -0.63
CA ILE A 212 14.03 0.91 -0.17
C ILE A 212 13.97 0.74 1.33
N ASP A 213 14.54 1.70 2.05
CA ASP A 213 14.61 1.70 3.50
C ASP A 213 13.55 2.65 4.07
N TYR A 214 12.64 2.10 4.87
CA TYR A 214 11.67 2.87 5.63
C TYR A 214 12.26 3.21 6.98
N VAL A 215 12.22 4.49 7.35
CA VAL A 215 12.73 4.98 8.63
C VAL A 215 11.60 4.96 9.67
N LEU A 216 11.93 4.60 10.90
CA LEU A 216 11.00 4.67 12.03
C LEU A 216 10.79 6.13 12.46
N GLU A 217 9.53 6.55 12.57
CA GLU A 217 9.11 7.89 13.03
C GLU A 217 8.16 7.82 14.24
#